data_AF-A0A3N5IN55-F1
#
_entry.id   AF-A0A3N5IN55-F1
#
_cell.length_a   1.000
_cell.length_b   1.000
_cell.length_c   1.000
_cell.angle_alpha   90.00
_cell.angle_beta   90.00
_cell.angle_gamma   90.00
#
_symmetry.space_group_name_H-M   'P 1'
#
loop_
_entity.id
_entity.type
_entity.pdbx_description
1 polymer ?
#
loop_
_entity_poly.entity_id
_entity_poly.type
_entity_poly.pdbx_seq_one_letter_code
_entity_poly.pdbx_strand_id
1 'polypeptide(L)' 'MAFHRGQKVEIFCKSEDESWEKHMDQYVGLHGIITDPDTTKNDPDALIEVSVEGKGTHRFPQDCLRLLAE' A
#
# COMPACT_ATOMS: atom_id res chain seq x y z
N MET A 1 -13.73 0.79 2.12
CA MET A 1 -13.46 -0.48 1.41
C MET A 1 -12.34 -1.15 2.16
N ALA A 2 -12.48 -2.43 2.55
CA ALA A 2 -11.45 -3.11 3.33
C ALA A 2 -10.45 -3.80 2.39
N PHE A 3 -9.16 -3.58 2.64
CA PHE A 3 -8.08 -4.30 1.99
C PHE A 3 -7.93 -5.68 2.63
N HIS A 4 -7.77 -6.70 1.80
CA HIS A 4 -7.61 -8.09 2.23
C HIS A 4 -6.24 -8.61 1.81
N ARG A 5 -5.67 -9.45 2.68
CA ARG A 5 -4.43 -10.18 2.39
C ARG A 5 -4.57 -10.98 1.08
N GLY A 6 -3.57 -10.86 0.21
CA GLY A 6 -3.51 -11.52 -1.09
C GLY A 6 -4.12 -10.72 -2.25
N GLN A 7 -4.69 -9.54 -2.01
CA GLN A 7 -5.18 -8.68 -3.08
C GLN A 7 -4.03 -7.96 -3.79
N LYS A 8 -4.17 -7.80 -5.10
CA LYS A 8 -3.28 -6.96 -5.91
C LYS A 8 -3.67 -5.49 -5.76
N VAL A 9 -2.68 -4.66 -5.50
CA VAL A 9 -2.82 -3.21 -5.35
C VAL A 9 -1.78 -2.51 -6.22
N GLU A 10 -2.08 -1.28 -6.61
CA GLU A 10 -1.17 -0.34 -7.25
C GLU A 10 -0.98 0.85 -6.34
N ILE A 11 0.26 1.34 -6.24
CA ILE A 11 0.56 2.62 -5.61
C ILE A 11 0.23 3.70 -6.64
N PHE A 12 -0.98 4.27 -6.61
CA PHE A 12 -1.41 5.18 -7.68
C PHE A 12 -0.96 6.63 -7.45
N CYS A 13 -0.68 7.01 -6.21
CA CYS A 13 -0.21 8.34 -5.85
C CYS A 13 0.76 8.29 -4.67
N LYS A 14 1.40 9.43 -4.38
CA LYS A 14 2.16 9.64 -3.14
C LYS A 14 1.20 9.89 -1.98
N SER A 15 1.48 9.33 -0.80
CA SER A 15 0.74 9.75 0.39
C SER A 15 1.20 11.13 0.85
N GLU A 16 0.30 11.89 1.47
CA GLU A 16 0.63 13.16 2.13
C GLU A 16 1.11 12.98 3.57
N ASP A 17 1.13 11.73 4.06
CA ASP A 17 1.64 11.38 5.38
C ASP A 17 3.14 11.66 5.57
N GLU A 18 3.53 12.02 6.79
CA GLU A 18 4.93 12.19 7.19
C GLU A 18 5.78 10.92 7.02
N SER A 19 5.14 9.75 6.91
CA SER A 19 5.81 8.48 6.64
C SER A 19 6.26 8.32 5.18
N TRP A 20 5.84 9.22 4.26
CA TRP A 20 6.22 9.16 2.86
C TRP A 20 7.56 9.86 2.59
N GLU A 21 8.59 9.07 2.34
CA GLU A 21 9.91 9.59 2.01
C GLU A 21 10.08 9.86 0.50
N LYS A 22 10.99 10.78 0.13
CA LYS A 22 11.28 11.10 -1.29
C LYS A 22 11.68 9.88 -2.13
N HIS A 23 12.31 8.88 -1.50
CA HIS A 23 12.68 7.66 -2.19
C HIS A 23 11.45 6.79 -2.52
N MET A 24 10.31 7.00 -1.87
CA MET A 24 9.08 6.24 -2.12
C MET A 24 8.34 6.67 -3.38
N ASP A 25 8.65 7.86 -3.92
CA ASP A 25 8.10 8.35 -5.20
C ASP A 25 8.42 7.37 -6.35
N GLN A 26 9.52 6.62 -6.25
CA GLN A 26 9.88 5.57 -7.21
C GLN A 26 8.92 4.38 -7.24
N TYR A 27 8.09 4.23 -6.19
CA TYR A 27 7.10 3.16 -6.10
C TYR A 27 5.75 3.57 -6.69
N VAL A 28 5.52 4.86 -6.95
CA VAL A 28 4.29 5.34 -7.59
C VAL A 28 4.21 4.79 -9.01
N GLY A 29 3.09 4.15 -9.34
CA GLY A 29 2.86 3.40 -10.57
C GLY A 29 3.34 1.95 -10.52
N LEU A 30 3.83 1.45 -9.37
CA LEU A 30 4.16 0.04 -9.20
C LEU A 30 3.00 -0.76 -8.64
N HIS A 31 3.04 -2.05 -8.95
CA HIS A 31 2.09 -3.04 -8.45
C HIS A 31 2.70 -3.82 -7.30
N GLY A 32 1.85 -4.15 -6.34
CA GLY A 32 2.19 -5.01 -5.24
C GLY A 32 1.03 -5.89 -4.81
N ILE A 33 1.32 -6.78 -3.87
CA ILE A 33 0.34 -7.68 -3.27
C ILE A 33 0.30 -7.41 -1.78
N ILE A 34 -0.91 -7.31 -1.24
CA ILE A 34 -1.10 -7.09 0.19
C ILE A 34 -0.66 -8.36 0.94
N THR A 35 0.41 -8.26 1.71
CA THR A 35 0.89 -9.36 2.55
C THR A 35 0.23 -9.36 3.91
N ASP A 36 -0.02 -8.17 4.45
CA ASP A 36 -0.75 -7.98 5.69
C ASP A 36 -1.54 -6.67 5.64
N PRO A 37 -2.88 -6.72 5.71
CA PRO A 37 -3.65 -5.50 5.64
C PRO A 37 -3.62 -4.66 6.92
N ASP A 38 -3.15 -5.13 8.09
CA ASP A 38 -3.21 -4.48 9.43
C ASP A 38 -4.51 -3.69 9.74
N THR A 39 -5.57 -3.87 8.95
CA THR A 39 -6.85 -3.16 9.00
C THR A 39 -7.80 -3.80 10.01
N THR A 40 -7.32 -4.77 10.78
CA THR A 40 -8.05 -5.57 11.77
C THR A 40 -8.77 -4.71 12.84
N LYS A 41 -8.49 -3.40 12.90
CA LYS A 41 -9.07 -2.46 13.85
C LYS A 41 -9.81 -1.24 13.26
N ASN A 42 -10.11 -1.18 11.95
CA ASN A 42 -10.76 0.01 11.35
C ASN A 42 -10.02 1.33 11.64
N ASP A 43 -8.71 1.27 11.94
CA ASP A 43 -7.91 2.47 12.14
C ASP A 43 -7.66 3.12 10.77
N PRO A 44 -8.10 4.37 10.55
CA PRO A 44 -7.85 5.08 9.30
C PRO A 44 -6.34 5.31 9.06
N ASP A 45 -5.55 5.39 10.14
CA ASP A 45 -4.10 5.55 10.12
C ASP A 45 -3.33 4.21 10.02
N ALA A 46 -4.02 3.08 9.81
CA ALA A 46 -3.35 1.78 9.71
C ALA A 46 -2.52 1.69 8.41
N LEU A 47 -1.25 1.30 8.57
CA LEU A 47 -0.36 1.05 7.44
C LEU A 47 -0.58 -0.37 6.91
N ILE A 48 -0.76 -0.48 5.60
CA ILE A 48 -0.95 -1.74 4.88
C ILE A 48 0.41 -2.23 4.41
N GLU A 49 0.73 -3.48 4.72
CA GLU A 49 1.94 -4.12 4.25
C GLU A 49 1.73 -4.69 2.83
N VAL A 50 2.49 -4.15 1.88
CA VAL A 50 2.43 -4.47 0.46
C VAL A 50 3.79 -4.97 0.00
N SER A 51 3.81 -6.16 -0.59
CA SER A 51 4.97 -6.69 -1.29
C SER A 51 4.99 -6.17 -2.72
N VAL A 52 5.90 -5.24 -2.99
CA VAL A 52 6.13 -4.63 -4.30
C VAL A 52 7.11 -5.50 -5.09
N GLU A 53 6.72 -5.86 -6.31
CA GLU A 53 7.53 -6.75 -7.15
C GLU A 53 8.90 -6.12 -7.45
N GLY A 54 9.98 -6.83 -7.12
CA GLY A 54 11.36 -6.37 -7.32
C GLY A 54 11.89 -5.37 -6.28
N LYS A 55 11.07 -4.96 -5.31
CA LYS A 55 11.46 -4.00 -4.25
C LYS A 55 11.26 -4.53 -2.83
N GLY A 56 10.57 -5.66 -2.68
CA GLY A 56 10.33 -6.32 -1.41
C GLY A 56 9.07 -5.80 -0.73
N THR A 57 8.96 -6.05 0.57
CA THR A 57 7.77 -5.74 1.36
C THR A 57 7.90 -4.40 2.06
N HIS A 58 6.96 -3.50 1.79
CA HIS A 58 6.93 -2.13 2.30
C HIS A 58 5.55 -1.81 2.87
N ARG A 59 5.52 -0.87 3.82
CA ARG A 59 4.29 -0.45 4.48
C ARG A 59 3.84 0.88 3.89
N PHE A 60 2.61 0.91 3.39
CA PHE A 60 2.01 2.07 2.77
C PHE A 60 0.67 2.37 3.41
N PRO A 61 0.32 3.66 3.59
CA PRO A 61 -1.02 4.04 4.00
C PRO A 61 -2.04 3.60 2.95
N GLN A 62 -3.26 3.34 3.40
CA GLN A 62 -4.35 2.89 2.53
C GLN A 62 -4.75 3.93 1.47
N ASP A 63 -4.55 5.21 1.76
CA ASP A 63 -4.92 6.33 0.89
C ASP A 63 -4.15 6.35 -0.44
N CYS A 64 -2.91 5.86 -0.46
CA CYS A 64 -2.09 5.83 -1.68
C CYS A 64 -2.20 4.50 -2.46
N LEU A 65 -2.90 3.52 -1.91
CA LEU A 65 -3.09 2.20 -2.50
C LEU A 65 -4.43 2.12 -3.23
N ARG A 66 -4.39 1.62 -4.45
CA ARG A 66 -5.57 1.35 -5.26
C ARG A 66 -5.68 -0.14 -5.53
N LEU A 67 -6.82 -0.75 -5.20
CA LEU A 67 -7.08 -2.14 -5.57
C LEU A 67 -7.12 -2.27 -7.10
N LEU A 68 -6.30 -3.18 -7.63
CA LEU A 68 -6.28 -3.57 -9.05
C LEU A 68 -7.17 -4.78 -9.30
N ALA A 69 -8.34 -4.83 -8.67
CA ALA A 69 -9.27 -5.94 -8.88
C ALA A 69 -9.71 -6.02 -10.35
N GLU A 70 -9.54 -7.20 -10.96
CA GLU A 70 -10.46 -7.71 -11.99
C GLU A 70 -11.61 -8.47 -11.30
#